data_AF-A0A429EP74-F1
#
_entry.id   AF-A0A429EP74-F1
#
_cell.length_a   1.000
_cell.length_b   1.000
_cell.length_c   1.000
_cell.angle_alpha   90.00
_cell.angle_beta   90.00
_cell.angle_gamma   90.00
#
_symmetry.space_group_name_H-M   'P 1'
#
loop_
_entity.id
_entity.type
_entity.pdbx_description
1 polymer ?
#
loop_
_entity_poly.entity_id
_entity_poly.type
_entity_poly.pdbx_seq_one_letter_code
_entity_poly.pdbx_strand_id
1 'polypeptide(L)'
;QGVADMFGPGEIAVRALAAGADTICAGRADEHSLREMRDAIVAAVRSGTLKEERLAEAAERVLALSAWYADRSALREKAVADVDESVGLEVARAALTTTGAAVLDRGPLVVEVNTRLNQAVDPATPTGIAAALTARLPTTARVRLDRDGELPAFDDRPVVLVVHDAARHPWVREAVARVLATRPDAIVVDTGISDAPVGAAHLATHGISRVSAQ
;
A
#
# COMPACT_ATOMS: atom_id res chain seq x y z
N GLN A 1 14.03 10.91 9.35
CA GLN A 1 13.69 10.98 10.78
C GLN A 1 12.35 11.68 10.89
N GLY A 2 11.41 11.12 11.65
CA GLY A 2 10.05 11.66 11.78
C GLY A 2 9.93 12.59 13.00
N VAL A 3 8.84 13.36 13.06
CA VAL A 3 8.58 14.27 14.21
C VAL A 3 8.43 13.52 15.54
N ALA A 4 8.00 12.25 15.50
CA ALA A 4 7.87 11.37 16.67
C ALA A 4 9.23 10.95 17.27
N ASP A 5 10.32 11.07 16.52
CA ASP A 5 11.68 10.81 17.05
C ASP A 5 12.21 12.00 17.87
N MET A 6 11.52 13.15 17.82
CA MET A 6 11.97 14.43 18.39
C MET A 6 11.07 14.94 19.52
N PHE A 7 9.77 14.64 19.45
CA PHE A 7 8.76 15.22 20.34
C PHE A 7 7.70 14.17 20.70
N GLY A 8 7.09 14.31 21.88
CA GLY A 8 5.94 13.50 22.27
C GLY A 8 4.67 13.88 21.48
N PRO A 9 3.67 12.99 21.40
CA PRO A 9 2.43 13.23 20.66
C PRO A 9 1.76 14.58 21.00
N GLY A 10 1.68 14.93 22.30
CA GLY A 10 1.08 16.19 22.71
C GLY A 10 1.82 17.42 22.23
N GLU A 11 3.16 17.41 22.30
CA GLU A 11 3.98 18.52 21.81
C GLU A 11 3.90 18.65 20.28
N ILE A 12 3.87 17.52 19.55
CA ILE A 12 3.68 17.51 18.10
C ILE A 12 2.35 18.17 17.73
N ALA A 13 1.26 17.81 18.42
CA ALA A 13 -0.06 18.35 18.17
C ALA A 13 -0.11 19.88 18.38
N VAL A 14 0.45 20.36 19.50
CA VAL A 14 0.52 21.80 19.81
C VAL A 14 1.34 22.55 18.76
N ARG A 15 2.52 22.02 18.38
CA ARG A 15 3.39 22.65 17.37
C ARG A 15 2.71 22.69 16.00
N ALA A 16 2.02 21.63 15.59
CA ALA A 16 1.29 21.58 14.33
C ALA A 16 0.15 22.62 14.28
N LEU A 17 -0.65 22.70 15.35
CA LEU A 17 -1.73 23.71 15.46
C LEU A 17 -1.17 25.14 15.42
N ALA A 18 -0.10 25.40 16.18
CA ALA A 18 0.57 26.69 16.20
C ALA A 18 1.18 27.07 14.84
N ALA A 19 1.62 26.08 14.05
CA ALA A 19 2.13 26.27 12.69
C ALA A 19 1.03 26.45 11.62
N GLY A 20 -0.25 26.34 12.00
CA GLY A 20 -1.38 26.56 11.08
C GLY A 20 -2.09 25.29 10.59
N ALA A 21 -1.77 24.10 11.10
CA ALA A 21 -2.55 22.90 10.82
C ALA A 21 -3.91 22.97 11.52
N ASP A 22 -5.00 22.63 10.83
CA ASP A 22 -6.36 22.68 11.40
C ASP A 22 -6.81 21.31 11.96
N THR A 23 -6.15 20.21 11.58
CA THR A 23 -6.44 18.85 12.03
C THR A 23 -5.17 18.08 12.36
N ILE A 24 -5.28 17.12 13.29
CA ILE A 24 -4.18 16.22 13.69
C ILE A 24 -4.56 14.78 13.31
N CYS A 25 -3.79 14.18 12.41
CA CYS A 25 -3.98 12.78 12.00
C CYS A 25 -3.18 11.83 12.91
N ALA A 26 -3.86 11.20 13.85
CA ALA A 26 -3.28 10.30 14.84
C ALA A 26 -3.34 8.81 14.40
N GLY A 27 -2.61 8.44 13.35
CA GLY A 27 -2.75 7.12 12.70
C GLY A 27 -2.23 5.89 13.47
N ARG A 28 -1.37 6.08 14.48
CA ARG A 28 -0.83 5.02 15.35
C ARG A 28 -0.95 5.36 16.83
N ALA A 29 -1.97 6.12 17.20
CA ALA A 29 -2.22 6.51 18.58
C ALA A 29 -3.12 5.49 19.28
N ASP A 30 -2.77 5.15 20.52
CA ASP A 30 -3.68 4.50 21.45
C ASP A 30 -4.54 5.54 22.20
N GLU A 31 -5.46 5.07 23.03
CA GLU A 31 -6.33 5.95 23.81
C GLU A 31 -5.53 6.88 24.73
N HIS A 32 -4.42 6.41 25.29
CA HIS A 32 -3.56 7.21 26.15
C HIS A 32 -2.94 8.39 25.37
N SER A 33 -2.36 8.11 24.20
CA SER A 33 -1.76 9.12 23.32
C SER A 33 -2.79 10.16 22.85
N LEU A 34 -4.04 9.75 22.61
CA LEU A 34 -5.13 10.67 22.28
C LEU A 34 -5.47 11.61 23.45
N ARG A 35 -5.53 11.09 24.67
CA ARG A 35 -5.77 11.90 25.88
C ARG A 35 -4.60 12.84 26.15
N GLU A 36 -3.37 12.36 26.00
CA GLU A 36 -2.15 13.18 26.10
C GLU A 36 -2.19 14.36 25.11
N MET A 37 -2.52 14.10 23.84
CA MET A 37 -2.64 15.16 22.83
C MET A 37 -3.68 16.21 23.21
N ARG A 38 -4.88 15.78 23.62
CA ARG A 38 -5.93 16.69 24.07
C ARG A 38 -5.46 17.54 25.25
N ASP A 39 -4.88 16.90 26.27
CA ASP A 39 -4.49 17.58 27.50
C ASP A 39 -3.35 18.57 27.26
N ALA A 40 -2.40 18.22 26.38
CA ALA A 40 -1.34 19.11 25.95
C ALA A 40 -1.87 20.34 25.19
N ILE A 41 -2.86 20.17 24.31
CA ILE A 41 -3.50 21.29 23.60
C ILE A 41 -4.20 22.22 24.60
N VAL A 42 -4.97 21.67 25.54
CA VAL A 42 -5.66 22.46 26.58
C VAL A 42 -4.65 23.20 27.45
N ALA A 43 -3.57 22.55 27.86
CA ALA A 43 -2.51 23.16 28.64
C ALA A 43 -1.82 24.30 27.86
N ALA A 44 -1.53 24.10 26.58
CA ALA A 44 -0.89 25.10 25.73
C ALA A 44 -1.76 26.35 25.51
N VAL A 45 -3.08 26.19 25.42
CA VAL A 45 -4.00 27.33 25.37
C VAL A 45 -3.99 28.08 26.70
N ARG A 46 -4.11 27.36 27.82
CA ARG A 46 -4.11 27.96 29.16
C ARG A 46 -2.81 28.69 29.49
N SER A 47 -1.68 28.21 28.98
CA SER A 47 -0.37 28.85 29.17
C SER A 47 -0.08 29.98 28.17
N GLY A 48 -0.93 30.19 27.16
CA GLY A 48 -0.71 31.15 26.07
C GLY A 48 0.32 30.70 25.02
N THR A 49 0.81 29.46 25.10
CA THR A 49 1.73 28.87 24.11
C THR A 49 1.02 28.65 22.77
N LEU A 50 -0.26 28.27 22.81
CA LEU A 50 -1.16 28.22 21.67
C LEU A 50 -2.22 29.31 21.85
N LYS A 51 -2.39 30.19 20.86
CA LYS A 51 -3.44 31.21 20.91
C LYS A 51 -4.82 30.54 20.85
N GLU A 52 -5.74 30.96 21.70
CA GLU A 52 -7.12 30.44 21.70
C GLU A 52 -7.81 30.70 20.36
N GLU A 53 -7.60 31.88 19.78
CA GLU A 53 -8.16 32.27 18.47
C GLU A 53 -7.69 31.34 17.36
N ARG A 54 -6.44 30.84 17.46
CA ARG A 54 -5.89 29.89 16.48
C ARG A 54 -6.59 28.54 16.57
N LEU A 55 -6.90 28.07 17.78
CA LEU A 55 -7.65 26.83 17.97
C LEU A 55 -9.11 26.97 17.54
N ALA A 56 -9.74 28.12 17.81
CA ALA A 56 -11.10 28.43 17.37
C ALA A 56 -11.21 28.49 15.84
N GLU A 57 -10.26 29.14 15.17
CA GLU A 57 -10.17 29.21 13.71
C GLU A 57 -10.03 27.81 13.08
N ALA A 58 -9.16 26.96 13.64
CA ALA A 58 -9.01 25.58 13.20
C ALA A 58 -10.33 24.80 13.33
N ALA A 59 -10.99 24.92 14.47
CA ALA A 59 -12.27 24.26 14.72
C ALA A 59 -13.36 24.74 13.75
N GLU A 60 -13.45 26.05 13.50
CA GLU A 60 -14.40 26.65 12.56
C GLU A 60 -14.22 26.08 11.15
N ARG A 61 -12.99 26.00 10.64
CA ARG A 61 -12.70 25.45 9.31
C ARG A 61 -13.05 23.98 9.19
N VAL A 62 -12.76 23.19 10.22
CA VAL A 62 -13.10 21.76 10.26
C VAL A 62 -14.61 21.55 10.28
N LEU A 63 -15.33 22.35 11.06
CA LEU A 63 -16.79 22.32 11.12
C LEU A 63 -17.43 22.78 9.80
N ALA A 64 -16.88 23.82 9.17
CA ALA A 64 -17.33 24.28 7.85
C ALA A 64 -17.15 23.21 6.77
N LEU A 65 -16.01 22.51 6.75
CA LEU A 65 -15.79 21.36 5.86
C LEU A 65 -16.78 20.23 6.14
N SER A 66 -17.03 19.93 7.41
CA SER A 66 -17.98 18.89 7.83
C SER A 66 -19.42 19.21 7.41
N ALA A 67 -19.85 20.46 7.57
CA ALA A 67 -21.16 20.95 7.12
C ALA A 67 -21.28 20.91 5.60
N TRP A 68 -20.27 21.41 4.88
CA TRP A 68 -20.18 21.34 3.42
C TRP A 68 -20.32 19.91 2.91
N TYR A 69 -19.68 18.95 3.59
CA TYR A 69 -19.79 17.54 3.26
C TYR A 69 -21.21 17.03 3.55
N ALA A 70 -21.76 17.29 4.74
CA ALA A 70 -23.10 16.85 5.15
C ALA A 70 -24.21 17.31 4.18
N ASP A 71 -24.18 18.57 3.74
CA ASP A 71 -25.14 19.17 2.81
C ASP A 71 -25.19 18.50 1.44
N ARG A 72 -24.21 17.66 1.10
CA ARG A 72 -24.10 16.93 -0.17
C ARG A 72 -24.60 15.48 -0.08
N SER A 73 -25.41 15.12 0.92
CA SER A 73 -25.87 13.73 1.09
C SER A 73 -26.53 13.16 -0.15
N ALA A 74 -27.45 13.89 -0.79
CA ALA A 74 -28.12 13.43 -2.00
C ALA A 74 -27.15 13.19 -3.16
N LEU A 75 -26.11 14.01 -3.32
CA LEU A 75 -25.08 13.80 -4.34
C LEU A 75 -24.25 12.55 -4.05
N ARG A 76 -23.92 12.29 -2.78
CA ARG A 76 -23.19 11.08 -2.38
C ARG A 76 -24.03 9.82 -2.61
N GLU A 77 -25.30 9.84 -2.24
CA GLU A 77 -26.22 8.73 -2.48
C GLU A 77 -26.34 8.42 -3.96
N LYS A 78 -26.47 9.47 -4.80
CA LYS A 78 -26.45 9.32 -6.25
C LYS A 78 -25.12 8.71 -6.74
N ALA A 79 -23.99 9.21 -6.26
CA ALA A 79 -22.67 8.71 -6.66
C ALA A 79 -22.46 7.23 -6.27
N VAL A 80 -22.99 6.80 -5.13
CA VAL A 80 -22.95 5.38 -4.69
C VAL A 80 -23.90 4.51 -5.51
N ALA A 81 -25.06 5.04 -5.91
CA ALA A 81 -26.02 4.31 -6.73
C ALA A 81 -25.59 4.16 -8.21
N ASP A 82 -24.75 5.05 -8.70
CA ASP A 82 -24.30 5.14 -10.11
C ASP A 82 -22.81 4.77 -10.25
N VAL A 83 -22.33 3.81 -9.45
CA VAL A 83 -20.95 3.34 -9.52
C VAL A 83 -20.77 2.46 -10.76
N ASP A 84 -19.92 2.92 -11.69
CA ASP A 84 -19.42 2.08 -12.77
C ASP A 84 -18.29 1.17 -12.25
N GLU A 85 -18.62 -0.10 -12.01
CA GLU A 85 -17.68 -1.11 -11.52
C GLU A 85 -16.56 -1.43 -12.53
N SER A 86 -16.71 -1.07 -13.81
CA SER A 86 -15.73 -1.36 -14.87
C SER A 86 -14.52 -0.44 -14.84
N VAL A 87 -14.69 0.80 -14.36
CA VAL A 87 -13.64 1.85 -14.33
C VAL A 87 -12.38 1.36 -13.62
N GLY A 88 -12.53 0.63 -12.51
CA GLY A 88 -11.40 0.12 -11.76
C GLY A 88 -10.52 -0.84 -12.57
N LEU A 89 -11.14 -1.73 -13.36
CA LEU A 89 -10.42 -2.67 -14.21
C LEU A 89 -9.84 -1.99 -15.44
N GLU A 90 -10.57 -1.05 -16.05
CA GLU A 90 -10.10 -0.28 -17.20
C GLU A 90 -8.82 0.51 -16.85
N VAL A 91 -8.86 1.25 -15.74
CA VAL A 91 -7.71 2.03 -15.27
C VAL A 91 -6.55 1.13 -14.86
N ALA A 92 -6.82 0.01 -14.18
CA ALA A 92 -5.77 -0.94 -13.80
C ALA A 92 -5.04 -1.50 -15.02
N ARG A 93 -5.76 -1.83 -16.10
CA ARG A 93 -5.18 -2.29 -17.36
C ARG A 93 -4.40 -1.20 -18.08
N ALA A 94 -4.93 0.02 -18.12
CA ALA A 94 -4.26 1.16 -18.73
C ALA A 94 -2.97 1.56 -17.99
N ALA A 95 -2.86 1.26 -16.69
CA ALA A 95 -1.68 1.53 -15.89
C ALA A 95 -0.55 0.51 -16.06
N LEU A 96 -0.80 -0.66 -16.68
CA LEU A 96 0.21 -1.72 -16.79
C LEU A 96 1.39 -1.26 -17.64
N THR A 97 2.60 -1.45 -17.11
CA THR A 97 3.83 -1.28 -17.88
C THR A 97 4.46 -2.65 -18.12
N THR A 98 4.78 -2.98 -19.37
CA THR A 98 5.38 -4.26 -19.75
C THR A 98 6.70 -4.10 -20.46
N THR A 99 7.58 -5.09 -20.31
CA THR A 99 8.82 -5.21 -21.07
C THR A 99 9.04 -6.68 -21.41
N GLY A 100 9.42 -6.96 -22.66
CA GLY A 100 9.46 -8.32 -23.16
C GLY A 100 8.06 -8.93 -23.38
N ALA A 101 8.03 -10.21 -23.74
CA ALA A 101 6.80 -10.96 -23.91
C ALA A 101 6.91 -12.28 -23.16
N ALA A 102 5.81 -12.70 -22.54
CA ALA A 102 5.72 -13.98 -21.87
C ALA A 102 4.32 -14.56 -22.03
N VAL A 103 4.24 -15.89 -22.09
CA VAL A 103 2.99 -16.64 -22.19
C VAL A 103 3.01 -17.74 -21.13
N LEU A 104 1.90 -17.88 -20.41
CA LEU A 104 1.66 -18.99 -19.48
C LEU A 104 0.60 -19.90 -20.08
N ASP A 105 0.98 -21.14 -20.37
CA ASP A 105 0.10 -22.19 -20.91
C ASP A 105 -0.30 -23.24 -19.85
N ARG A 106 0.38 -23.24 -18.70
CA ARG A 106 0.17 -24.14 -17.56
C ARG A 106 0.46 -23.42 -16.24
N GLY A 107 -0.02 -23.99 -15.13
CA GLY A 107 0.16 -23.43 -13.79
C GLY A 107 1.64 -23.21 -13.44
N PRO A 108 2.05 -21.97 -13.13
CA PRO A 108 3.41 -21.66 -12.73
C PRO A 108 3.68 -22.00 -11.26
N LEU A 109 4.95 -21.98 -10.88
CA LEU A 109 5.36 -21.71 -9.52
C LEU A 109 5.41 -20.19 -9.31
N VAL A 110 4.52 -19.66 -8.48
CA VAL A 110 4.53 -18.27 -8.05
C VAL A 110 5.46 -18.13 -6.85
N VAL A 111 6.53 -17.34 -6.99
CA VAL A 111 7.44 -16.99 -5.91
C VAL A 111 7.11 -15.57 -5.46
N GLU A 112 6.58 -15.42 -4.25
CA GLU A 112 6.17 -14.12 -3.70
C GLU A 112 7.28 -13.54 -2.81
N VAL A 113 7.73 -12.33 -3.11
CA VAL A 113 8.80 -11.61 -2.42
C VAL A 113 8.26 -10.29 -1.85
N ASN A 114 8.59 -9.99 -0.59
CA ASN A 114 8.18 -8.75 0.10
C ASN A 114 6.65 -8.57 0.18
N THR A 115 5.92 -9.64 0.45
CA THR A 115 4.45 -9.59 0.53
C THR A 115 3.99 -8.67 1.67
N ARG A 116 3.15 -7.69 1.34
CA ARG A 116 2.48 -6.82 2.32
C ARG A 116 1.26 -7.55 2.87
N LEU A 117 1.43 -8.25 3.98
CA LEU A 117 0.31 -8.82 4.71
C LEU A 117 -0.21 -7.80 5.72
N ASN A 118 -1.54 -7.64 5.77
CA ASN A 118 -2.18 -6.96 6.89
C ASN A 118 -2.49 -7.99 8.00
N GLN A 119 -2.69 -7.55 9.24
CA GLN A 119 -2.97 -8.45 10.37
C GLN A 119 -4.31 -9.20 10.27
N ALA A 120 -5.17 -8.85 9.32
CA ALA A 120 -6.50 -9.42 9.14
C ALA A 120 -6.55 -10.53 8.05
N VAL A 121 -5.43 -10.80 7.37
CA VAL A 121 -5.35 -11.80 6.30
C VAL A 121 -4.50 -12.97 6.77
N ASP A 122 -5.08 -14.17 6.76
CA ASP A 122 -4.31 -15.41 6.94
C ASP A 122 -3.27 -15.51 5.82
N PRO A 123 -1.96 -15.57 6.13
CA PRO A 123 -0.90 -15.70 5.14
C PRO A 123 -1.05 -16.93 4.22
N ALA A 124 -1.78 -17.96 4.66
CA ALA A 124 -2.08 -19.15 3.88
C ALA A 124 -3.16 -18.92 2.80
N THR A 125 -3.92 -17.82 2.86
CA THR A 125 -4.92 -17.47 1.84
C THR A 125 -4.23 -16.90 0.60
N PRO A 126 -4.39 -17.53 -0.59
CA PRO A 126 -3.91 -16.94 -1.83
C PRO A 126 -4.64 -15.61 -2.10
N THR A 127 -3.89 -14.55 -2.35
CA THR A 127 -4.42 -13.23 -2.71
C THR A 127 -3.67 -12.67 -3.92
N GLY A 128 -4.15 -11.57 -4.50
CA GLY A 128 -3.47 -10.87 -5.60
C GLY A 128 -3.20 -11.76 -6.82
N ILE A 129 -1.98 -11.66 -7.36
CA ILE A 129 -1.54 -12.36 -8.56
C ILE A 129 -1.62 -13.88 -8.42
N ALA A 130 -1.22 -14.43 -7.27
CA ALA A 130 -1.29 -15.88 -7.03
C ALA A 130 -2.74 -16.38 -7.12
N ALA A 131 -3.69 -15.67 -6.49
CA ALA A 131 -5.12 -16.02 -6.57
C ALA A 131 -5.67 -15.91 -8.00
N ALA A 132 -5.32 -14.83 -8.72
CA ALA A 132 -5.77 -14.61 -10.09
C ALA A 132 -5.24 -15.69 -11.06
N LEU A 133 -3.98 -16.09 -10.90
CA LEU A 133 -3.38 -17.17 -11.67
C LEU A 133 -4.01 -18.52 -11.34
N THR A 134 -4.20 -18.86 -10.05
CA THR A 134 -4.86 -20.12 -9.66
C THR A 134 -6.27 -20.25 -10.22
N ALA A 135 -7.02 -19.14 -10.31
CA ALA A 135 -8.36 -19.15 -10.89
C ALA A 135 -8.38 -19.49 -12.40
N ARG A 136 -7.32 -19.14 -13.15
CA ARG A 136 -7.20 -19.45 -14.59
C ARG A 136 -6.41 -20.73 -14.87
N LEU A 137 -5.44 -21.04 -14.02
CA LEU A 137 -4.49 -22.15 -14.15
C LEU A 137 -4.46 -22.92 -12.81
N PRO A 138 -5.37 -23.90 -12.60
CA PRO A 138 -5.55 -24.54 -11.30
C PRO A 138 -4.34 -25.28 -10.73
N THR A 139 -3.34 -25.59 -11.57
CA THR A 139 -2.07 -26.22 -11.15
C THR A 139 -1.01 -25.23 -10.65
N THR A 140 -1.38 -23.95 -10.51
CA THR A 140 -0.52 -22.90 -9.95
C THR A 140 -0.13 -23.26 -8.51
N ALA A 141 1.16 -23.36 -8.25
CA ALA A 141 1.72 -23.48 -6.91
C ALA A 141 2.22 -22.12 -6.45
N ARG A 142 2.29 -21.89 -5.14
CA ARG A 142 2.89 -20.66 -4.58
C ARG A 142 3.83 -20.96 -3.44
N VAL A 143 4.87 -20.14 -3.32
CA VAL A 143 5.82 -20.14 -2.22
C VAL A 143 6.21 -18.70 -1.91
N ARG A 144 6.50 -18.41 -0.64
CA ARG A 144 7.04 -17.12 -0.23
C ARG A 144 8.54 -17.23 -0.07
N LEU A 145 9.25 -16.22 -0.56
CA LEU A 145 10.67 -16.07 -0.35
C LEU A 145 10.90 -14.91 0.62
N ASP A 146 11.25 -15.27 1.84
CA ASP A 146 11.66 -14.31 2.86
C ASP A 146 13.05 -13.74 2.55
N ARG A 147 13.38 -12.59 3.15
CA ARG A 147 14.62 -11.84 2.89
C ARG A 147 15.88 -12.70 2.95
N ASP A 148 15.98 -13.54 3.98
CA ASP A 148 17.12 -14.40 4.24
C ASP A 148 16.84 -15.86 3.84
N GLY A 149 15.77 -16.09 3.07
CA GLY A 149 15.32 -17.41 2.64
C GLY A 149 16.15 -18.00 1.49
N GLU A 150 16.22 -19.33 1.48
CA GLU A 150 16.74 -20.09 0.35
C GLU A 150 15.78 -20.05 -0.83
N LEU A 151 16.33 -20.14 -2.05
CA LEU A 151 15.47 -20.26 -3.23
C LEU A 151 14.68 -21.57 -3.15
N PRO A 152 13.39 -21.55 -3.53
CA PRO A 152 12.64 -22.80 -3.63
C PRO A 152 13.26 -23.71 -4.70
N ALA A 153 13.01 -25.01 -4.60
CA ALA A 153 13.33 -25.91 -5.69
C ALA A 153 12.49 -25.55 -6.92
N PHE A 154 13.15 -25.35 -8.05
CA PHE A 154 12.48 -25.12 -9.34
C PHE A 154 12.36 -26.45 -10.08
N ASP A 155 11.16 -26.77 -10.52
CA ASP A 155 10.91 -27.83 -11.49
C ASP A 155 10.70 -27.23 -12.89
N ASP A 156 10.25 -28.04 -13.84
CA ASP A 156 10.06 -27.62 -15.24
C ASP A 156 8.87 -26.65 -15.44
N ARG A 157 8.15 -26.24 -14.38
CA ARG A 157 7.04 -25.27 -14.51
C ARG A 157 7.56 -23.88 -14.86
N PRO A 158 6.72 -23.04 -15.51
CA PRO A 158 7.00 -21.62 -15.61
C PRO A 158 7.13 -21.00 -14.21
N VAL A 159 7.95 -19.98 -14.07
CA VAL A 159 8.14 -19.26 -12.81
C VAL A 159 7.61 -17.85 -12.95
N VAL A 160 6.74 -17.46 -12.03
CA VAL A 160 6.26 -16.08 -11.90
C VAL A 160 6.78 -15.54 -10.59
N LEU A 161 7.69 -14.57 -10.67
CA LEU A 161 8.27 -13.90 -9.52
C LEU A 161 7.45 -12.65 -9.21
N VAL A 162 6.61 -12.70 -8.18
CA VAL A 162 5.79 -11.57 -7.74
C VAL A 162 6.54 -10.81 -6.67
N VAL A 163 6.92 -9.57 -6.96
CA VAL A 163 7.68 -8.70 -6.06
C VAL A 163 6.86 -7.47 -5.70
N HIS A 164 7.23 -6.82 -4.60
CA HIS A 164 6.64 -5.56 -4.19
C HIS A 164 7.74 -4.57 -3.85
N ASP A 165 7.68 -3.38 -4.46
CA ASP A 165 8.57 -2.25 -4.16
C ASP A 165 10.07 -2.57 -4.44
N ALA A 166 10.39 -3.22 -5.57
CA ALA A 166 11.78 -3.59 -5.89
C ALA A 166 12.72 -2.38 -5.94
N ALA A 167 12.27 -1.24 -6.46
CA ALA A 167 13.07 -0.01 -6.49
C ALA A 167 13.41 0.50 -5.08
N ARG A 168 12.53 0.27 -4.10
CA ARG A 168 12.67 0.79 -2.73
C ARG A 168 13.51 -0.11 -1.82
N HIS A 169 13.59 -1.40 -2.14
CA HIS A 169 14.18 -2.39 -1.25
C HIS A 169 15.33 -3.15 -1.94
N PRO A 170 16.60 -2.86 -1.60
CA PRO A 170 17.76 -3.54 -2.19
C PRO A 170 17.68 -5.07 -2.14
N TRP A 171 17.22 -5.61 -1.01
CA TRP A 171 17.08 -7.06 -0.83
C TRP A 171 16.08 -7.70 -1.80
N VAL A 172 15.05 -6.95 -2.25
CA VAL A 172 14.08 -7.44 -3.24
C VAL A 172 14.76 -7.55 -4.61
N ARG A 173 15.59 -6.57 -4.98
CA ARG A 173 16.39 -6.65 -6.21
C ARG A 173 17.40 -7.79 -6.18
N GLU A 174 18.03 -8.02 -5.03
CA GLU A 174 18.92 -9.16 -4.82
C GLU A 174 18.16 -10.48 -4.96
N ALA A 175 16.95 -10.59 -4.42
CA ALA A 175 16.09 -11.77 -4.60
C ALA A 175 15.72 -11.97 -6.08
N VAL A 176 15.36 -10.90 -6.81
CA VAL A 176 15.13 -10.95 -8.26
C VAL A 176 16.35 -11.46 -9.00
N ALA A 177 17.53 -10.90 -8.72
CA ALA A 177 18.78 -11.33 -9.36
C ALA A 177 19.10 -12.82 -9.08
N ARG A 178 18.90 -13.28 -7.84
CA ARG A 178 19.09 -14.69 -7.46
C ARG A 178 18.16 -15.64 -8.22
N VAL A 179 16.88 -15.28 -8.33
CA VAL A 179 15.89 -16.08 -9.08
C VAL A 179 16.25 -16.10 -10.56
N LEU A 180 16.52 -14.95 -11.17
CA LEU A 180 16.85 -14.85 -12.60
C LEU A 180 18.18 -15.53 -12.96
N ALA A 181 19.14 -15.63 -12.04
CA ALA A 181 20.37 -16.39 -12.26
C ALA A 181 20.10 -17.90 -12.39
N THR A 182 19.07 -18.42 -11.72
CA THR A 182 18.68 -19.84 -11.78
C THR A 182 17.62 -20.10 -12.85
N ARG A 183 16.71 -19.16 -13.05
CA ARG A 183 15.58 -19.20 -13.99
C ARG A 183 15.54 -17.92 -14.83
N PRO A 184 16.41 -17.80 -15.85
CA PRO A 184 16.45 -16.62 -16.73
C PRO A 184 15.14 -16.37 -17.48
N ASP A 185 14.29 -17.39 -17.60
CA ASP A 185 12.98 -17.38 -18.23
C ASP A 185 11.84 -16.95 -17.30
N ALA A 186 12.11 -16.63 -16.03
CA ALA A 186 11.08 -16.22 -15.09
C ALA A 186 10.41 -14.90 -15.48
N ILE A 187 9.10 -14.83 -15.26
CA ILE A 187 8.30 -13.62 -15.49
C ILE A 187 8.26 -12.83 -14.18
N VAL A 188 8.73 -11.59 -14.21
CA VAL A 188 8.75 -10.73 -13.02
C VAL A 188 7.52 -9.83 -13.01
N VAL A 189 6.74 -9.88 -11.93
CA VAL A 189 5.55 -9.06 -11.71
C VAL A 189 5.78 -8.14 -10.51
N ASP A 190 5.97 -6.85 -10.73
CA ASP A 190 6.12 -5.86 -9.65
C ASP A 190 4.78 -5.18 -9.32
N THR A 191 4.41 -5.23 -8.05
CA THR A 191 3.13 -4.73 -7.53
C THR A 191 3.24 -3.40 -6.77
N GLY A 192 4.44 -2.82 -6.69
CA GLY A 192 4.71 -1.56 -6.01
C GLY A 192 5.47 -0.57 -6.89
N ILE A 193 6.48 0.08 -6.31
CA ILE A 193 7.43 0.90 -7.08
C ILE A 193 8.40 -0.02 -7.81
N SER A 194 8.25 -0.08 -9.14
CA SER A 194 8.94 -1.03 -9.99
C SER A 194 10.40 -0.68 -10.27
N ASP A 195 11.22 -1.73 -10.38
CA ASP A 195 12.58 -1.67 -10.93
C ASP A 195 12.74 -2.82 -11.93
N ALA A 196 12.57 -2.51 -13.22
CA ALA A 196 12.50 -3.52 -14.26
C ALA A 196 13.86 -4.21 -14.45
N PRO A 197 13.97 -5.54 -14.29
CA PRO A 197 15.22 -6.25 -14.51
C PRO A 197 15.58 -6.30 -15.99
N VAL A 198 16.88 -6.27 -16.29
CA VAL A 198 17.38 -6.41 -17.65
C VAL A 198 17.31 -7.87 -18.10
N GLY A 199 16.79 -8.12 -19.30
CA GLY A 199 16.84 -9.43 -19.95
C GLY A 199 15.74 -10.42 -19.54
N ALA A 200 14.77 -10.01 -18.71
CA ALA A 200 13.62 -10.83 -18.32
C ALA A 200 12.30 -10.16 -18.75
N ALA A 201 11.25 -10.97 -18.91
CA ALA A 201 9.90 -10.43 -19.08
C ALA A 201 9.44 -9.79 -17.78
N HIS A 202 8.93 -8.57 -17.86
CA HIS A 202 8.55 -7.77 -16.71
C HIS A 202 7.17 -7.13 -16.90
N LEU A 203 6.37 -7.15 -15.84
CA LEU A 203 5.05 -6.52 -15.74
C LEU A 203 5.00 -5.71 -14.45
N ALA A 204 4.71 -4.41 -14.52
CA ALA A 204 4.39 -3.59 -13.36
C ALA A 204 2.89 -3.34 -13.28
N THR A 205 2.26 -3.68 -12.15
CA THR A 205 0.82 -3.45 -11.89
C THR A 205 0.55 -2.19 -11.10
N HIS A 206 1.59 -1.57 -10.52
CA HIS A 206 1.54 -0.37 -9.68
C HIS A 206 0.55 -0.44 -8.50
N GLY A 207 0.14 -1.65 -8.11
CA GLY A 207 -0.77 -1.87 -7.01
C GLY A 207 -1.04 -3.35 -6.74
N ILE A 208 -1.49 -3.62 -5.52
CA ILE A 208 -1.84 -4.94 -4.99
C ILE A 208 -3.36 -5.17 -4.93
N SER A 209 -4.14 -4.32 -5.59
CA SER A 209 -5.60 -4.43 -5.59
C SER A 209 -6.05 -5.68 -6.36
N ARG A 210 -7.30 -6.13 -6.13
CA ARG A 210 -7.88 -7.25 -6.89
C ARG A 210 -7.88 -6.98 -8.40
N VAL A 211 -8.24 -5.76 -8.82
CA VAL A 211 -8.30 -5.38 -10.24
C VAL A 211 -6.92 -5.25 -10.86
N SER A 212 -5.89 -4.90 -10.07
CA SER A 212 -4.48 -4.89 -10.52
C SER A 212 -3.95 -6.28 -10.87
N ALA A 213 -4.64 -7.36 -10.46
CA ALA A 213 -4.25 -8.74 -10.72
C ALA A 213 -5.02 -9.40 -11.88
N GLN A 214 -5.92 -8.70 -12.57
CA GLN A 214 -6.89 -9.28 -13.55
C GLN A 214 -6.58 -8.97 -15.02
#